data_AF-A0A7S1EB44-F1
#
_entry.id   AF-A0A7S1EB44-F1
#
_cell.length_a   1.000
_cell.length_b   1.000
_cell.length_c   1.000
_cell.angle_alpha   90.00
_cell.angle_beta   90.00
_cell.angle_gamma   90.00
#
_symmetry.space_group_name_H-M   'P 1'
#
loop_
_entity.id
_entity.type
_entity.pdbx_description
1 polymer ?
#
loop_
_entity_poly.entity_id
_entity_poly.type
_entity_poly.pdbx_seq_one_letter_code
_entity_poly.pdbx_strand_id
1 'polypeptide(L)'
;VRDVEGQITVEQVADDLSLLADAVLQVAIGWAWARFGKAHRPDPRLAVIAYGKLGGKELGYGGDLDVVFVFDDDDENAAEIYAGFVRRLITWLTLRTAAGELFDIDTALRPNGNSGLLVTSLAHFEAYQTGRGSNTAWTWEHQ
;
A
#
# COMPACT_ATOMS: atom_id res chain seq x y z
N VAL A 1 2.93 -23.97 -9.77
CA VAL A 1 2.84 -25.41 -10.18
C VAL A 1 2.47 -26.30 -8.99
N ARG A 2 3.09 -26.15 -7.81
CA ARG A 2 2.77 -26.90 -6.57
C ARG A 2 1.27 -27.01 -6.24
N ASP A 3 0.52 -25.92 -6.40
CA ASP A 3 -0.95 -25.89 -6.22
C ASP A 3 -1.69 -26.86 -7.17
N VAL A 4 -1.46 -26.70 -8.48
CA VAL A 4 -2.04 -27.58 -9.53
C VAL A 4 -1.60 -29.04 -9.36
N GLU A 5 -0.42 -29.27 -8.79
CA GLU A 5 0.11 -30.60 -8.46
C GLU A 5 -0.41 -31.15 -7.12
N GLY A 6 -1.25 -30.40 -6.39
CA GLY A 6 -1.83 -30.81 -5.11
C GLY A 6 -0.82 -30.91 -3.95
N GLN A 7 0.33 -30.23 -4.06
CA GLN A 7 1.41 -30.30 -3.07
C GLN A 7 1.24 -29.30 -1.92
N ILE A 8 0.38 -28.30 -2.08
CA ILE A 8 0.07 -27.27 -1.08
C ILE A 8 -1.45 -27.05 -1.03
N THR A 9 -1.96 -26.62 0.11
CA THR A 9 -3.38 -26.26 0.25
C THR A 9 -3.67 -24.87 -0.34
N VAL A 10 -4.94 -24.55 -0.55
CA VAL A 10 -5.37 -23.23 -1.06
C VAL A 10 -4.99 -22.12 -0.07
N GLU A 11 -5.09 -22.39 1.22
CA GLU A 11 -4.69 -21.46 2.28
C GLU A 11 -3.18 -21.19 2.23
N GLN A 12 -2.37 -22.22 2.01
CA GLN A 12 -0.91 -22.05 1.85
C GLN A 12 -0.56 -21.26 0.58
N VAL A 13 -1.32 -21.42 -0.50
CA VAL A 13 -1.18 -20.58 -1.70
C VAL A 13 -1.44 -19.12 -1.35
N ALA A 14 -2.51 -18.84 -0.61
CA ALA A 14 -2.86 -17.48 -0.24
C ALA A 14 -1.83 -16.82 0.69
N ASP A 15 -1.30 -17.58 1.65
CA ASP A 15 -0.19 -17.14 2.50
C ASP A 15 1.06 -16.81 1.66
N ASP A 16 1.47 -17.73 0.77
CA ASP A 16 2.65 -17.55 -0.09
C ASP A 16 2.50 -16.34 -1.02
N LEU A 17 1.31 -16.13 -1.59
CA LEU A 17 1.00 -14.97 -2.44
C LEU A 17 1.01 -13.66 -1.66
N SER A 18 0.46 -13.65 -0.45
CA SER A 18 0.45 -12.47 0.42
C SER A 18 1.87 -12.10 0.84
N LEU A 19 2.70 -13.08 1.20
CA LEU A 19 4.12 -12.87 1.51
C LEU A 19 4.91 -12.35 0.30
N LEU A 20 4.59 -12.85 -0.90
CA LEU A 20 5.18 -12.36 -2.13
C LEU A 20 4.83 -10.88 -2.38
N ALA A 21 3.56 -10.50 -2.20
CA ALA A 21 3.12 -9.12 -2.33
C ALA A 21 3.84 -8.19 -1.33
N ASP A 22 3.94 -8.58 -0.07
CA ASP A 22 4.67 -7.83 0.97
C ASP A 22 6.15 -7.62 0.57
N ALA A 23 6.82 -8.69 0.15
CA ALA A 23 8.23 -8.63 -0.26
C ALA A 23 8.44 -7.75 -1.50
N VAL A 24 7.56 -7.84 -2.50
CA VAL A 24 7.62 -7.00 -3.70
C VAL A 24 7.38 -5.53 -3.35
N LEU A 25 6.39 -5.21 -2.52
CA LEU A 25 6.15 -3.84 -2.06
C LEU A 25 7.37 -3.27 -1.33
N GLN A 26 7.96 -4.03 -0.41
CA GLN A 26 9.15 -3.60 0.33
C GLN A 26 10.33 -3.29 -0.61
N VAL A 27 10.61 -4.19 -1.56
CA VAL A 27 11.68 -3.98 -2.55
C VAL A 27 11.37 -2.80 -3.45
N ALA A 28 10.14 -2.67 -3.94
CA ALA A 28 9.72 -1.59 -4.81
C ALA A 28 9.84 -0.22 -4.13
N ILE A 29 9.43 -0.11 -2.86
CA ILE A 29 9.56 1.13 -2.07
C ILE A 29 11.02 1.55 -1.97
N GLY A 30 11.90 0.68 -1.50
CA GLY A 30 13.32 1.00 -1.35
C GLY A 30 13.98 1.35 -2.68
N TRP A 31 13.70 0.54 -3.72
CA TRP A 31 14.26 0.74 -5.05
C TRP A 31 13.79 2.04 -5.71
N ALA A 32 12.50 2.38 -5.57
CA ALA A 32 11.90 3.57 -6.14
C ALA A 32 12.33 4.83 -5.38
N TRP A 33 12.43 4.76 -4.05
CA TRP A 33 12.87 5.88 -3.22
C TRP A 33 14.29 6.31 -3.57
N ALA A 34 15.21 5.35 -3.71
CA ALA A 34 16.59 5.62 -4.13
C ALA A 34 16.71 6.30 -5.51
N ARG A 35 15.66 6.28 -6.33
CA ARG A 35 15.59 6.90 -7.67
C ARG A 35 14.58 8.05 -7.74
N PHE A 36 14.02 8.43 -6.60
CA PHE A 36 13.10 9.53 -6.48
C PHE A 36 13.89 10.82 -6.30
N GLY A 37 13.93 11.67 -7.34
CA GLY A 37 14.78 12.87 -7.34
C GLY A 37 14.41 13.92 -6.29
N LYS A 38 13.27 13.79 -5.62
CA LYS A 38 12.85 14.64 -4.49
C LYS A 38 13.04 13.97 -3.12
N ALA A 39 13.69 12.81 -3.05
CA ALA A 39 13.98 12.16 -1.77
C ALA A 39 14.85 13.08 -0.91
N HIS A 40 14.33 13.48 0.25
CA HIS A 40 14.98 14.40 1.18
C HIS A 40 15.77 13.69 2.29
N ARG A 41 15.68 12.35 2.34
CA ARG A 41 16.32 11.50 3.35
C ARG A 41 16.74 10.15 2.76
N PRO A 42 17.68 9.42 3.40
CA PRO A 42 18.18 8.15 2.88
C PRO A 42 17.09 7.10 2.68
N ASP A 43 16.24 6.92 3.69
CA ASP A 43 15.16 5.93 3.70
C ASP A 43 13.81 6.63 3.95
N PRO A 44 12.74 6.24 3.24
CA PRO A 44 11.44 6.88 3.41
C PRO A 44 10.84 6.48 4.76
N ARG A 45 10.24 7.43 5.48
CA ARG A 45 9.37 7.13 6.63
C ARG A 45 7.94 6.91 6.15
N LEU A 46 7.78 5.98 5.22
CA LEU A 46 6.51 5.58 4.61
C LEU A 46 6.13 4.18 5.07
N ALA A 47 4.87 4.00 5.48
CA ALA A 47 4.22 2.73 5.73
C ALA A 47 3.12 2.48 4.69
N VAL A 48 2.93 1.20 4.35
CA VAL A 48 1.82 0.73 3.53
C VAL A 48 0.96 -0.17 4.41
N ILE A 49 -0.30 0.22 4.59
CA ILE A 49 -1.26 -0.52 5.40
C ILE A 49 -2.10 -1.34 4.44
N ALA A 50 -1.98 -2.67 4.52
CA ALA A 50 -2.79 -3.60 3.74
C ALA A 50 -4.18 -3.75 4.34
N TYR A 51 -5.19 -3.69 3.47
CA TYR A 51 -6.59 -3.99 3.75
C TYR A 51 -7.04 -5.19 2.90
N GLY A 52 -8.32 -5.55 3.01
CA GLY A 52 -8.93 -6.56 2.16
C GLY A 52 -8.22 -7.91 2.23
N LYS A 53 -8.05 -8.54 1.07
CA LYS A 53 -7.44 -9.88 0.97
C LYS A 53 -5.98 -9.89 1.39
N LEU A 54 -5.22 -8.86 1.04
CA LEU A 54 -3.82 -8.77 1.45
C LEU A 54 -3.72 -8.65 2.98
N GLY A 55 -4.52 -7.77 3.60
CA GLY A 55 -4.56 -7.62 5.05
C GLY A 55 -5.00 -8.89 5.79
N GLY A 56 -5.88 -9.69 5.19
CA GLY A 56 -6.33 -10.98 5.70
C GLY A 56 -5.42 -12.18 5.38
N LYS A 57 -4.36 -11.99 4.59
CA LYS A 57 -3.51 -13.08 4.03
C LYS A 57 -4.27 -14.08 3.14
N GLU A 58 -5.27 -13.58 2.44
CA GLU A 58 -6.15 -14.35 1.55
C GLU A 58 -5.94 -13.96 0.08
N LEU A 59 -4.73 -13.54 -0.28
CA LEU A 59 -4.45 -13.04 -1.63
C LEU A 59 -4.55 -14.16 -2.69
N GLY A 60 -5.24 -13.86 -3.79
CA GLY A 60 -5.34 -14.76 -4.95
C GLY A 60 -4.37 -14.37 -6.07
N TYR A 61 -4.18 -15.25 -7.06
CA TYR A 61 -3.21 -15.05 -8.17
C TYR A 61 -3.38 -13.77 -9.01
N GLY A 62 -4.57 -13.16 -8.99
CA GLY A 62 -4.85 -11.89 -9.67
C GLY A 62 -5.61 -10.94 -8.75
N GLY A 63 -5.32 -10.97 -7.45
CA GLY A 63 -5.92 -10.05 -6.49
C GLY A 63 -5.27 -8.68 -6.54
N ASP A 64 -6.10 -7.64 -6.53
CA ASP A 64 -5.66 -6.26 -6.34
C ASP A 64 -5.08 -6.08 -4.92
N LEU A 65 -4.18 -5.11 -4.76
CA LEU A 65 -3.66 -4.74 -3.45
C LEU A 65 -4.43 -3.54 -2.91
N ASP A 66 -5.35 -3.81 -1.98
CA ASP A 66 -6.05 -2.80 -1.21
C ASP A 66 -5.09 -2.19 -0.18
N VAL A 67 -4.61 -0.96 -0.40
CA VAL A 67 -3.58 -0.35 0.45
C VAL A 67 -3.84 1.12 0.77
N VAL A 68 -3.41 1.51 1.97
CA VAL A 68 -3.38 2.90 2.43
C VAL A 68 -1.93 3.30 2.71
N PHE A 69 -1.51 4.45 2.18
CA PHE A 69 -0.18 4.98 2.38
C PHE A 69 -0.16 5.99 3.52
N VAL A 70 0.76 5.81 4.46
CA VAL A 70 0.92 6.67 5.63
C VAL A 70 2.38 7.06 5.79
N PHE A 71 2.69 8.32 6.09
CA PHE A 71 4.05 8.75 6.40
C PHE A 71 4.16 9.28 7.83
N ASP A 72 5.35 9.18 8.41
CA ASP A 72 5.67 9.75 9.73
C ASP A 72 6.96 10.58 9.60
N ASP A 73 6.83 11.86 9.24
CA ASP A 73 7.96 12.71 8.89
C ASP A 73 7.65 14.18 9.22
N ASP A 74 8.56 14.82 9.93
CA ASP A 74 8.43 16.20 10.41
C ASP A 74 8.93 17.25 9.39
N ASP A 75 9.46 16.82 8.24
CA ASP A 75 9.84 17.73 7.16
C ASP A 75 8.63 18.55 6.68
N GLU A 76 8.81 19.86 6.54
CA GLU A 76 7.73 20.78 6.14
C GLU A 76 7.14 20.43 4.75
N ASN A 77 7.94 19.82 3.88
CA ASN A 77 7.55 19.41 2.54
C ASN A 77 7.16 17.92 2.45
N ALA A 78 7.17 17.19 3.58
CA ALA A 78 6.93 15.75 3.63
C ALA A 78 5.64 15.37 2.86
N ALA A 79 4.53 16.06 3.13
CA ALA A 79 3.26 15.74 2.48
C ALA A 79 3.34 15.80 0.94
N GLU A 80 4.00 16.81 0.37
CA GLU A 80 4.17 16.91 -1.09
C GLU A 80 5.14 15.84 -1.62
N ILE A 81 6.26 15.63 -0.91
CA ILE A 81 7.29 14.66 -1.29
C ILE A 81 6.70 13.25 -1.30
N TYR A 82 6.04 12.81 -0.23
CA TYR A 82 5.42 11.48 -0.14
C TYR A 82 4.25 11.35 -1.11
N ALA A 83 3.45 12.40 -1.35
CA ALA A 83 2.38 12.33 -2.35
C ALA A 83 2.95 12.15 -3.77
N GLY A 84 4.03 12.85 -4.10
CA GLY A 84 4.78 12.67 -5.34
C GLY A 84 5.39 11.27 -5.46
N PHE A 85 5.99 10.79 -4.37
CA PHE A 85 6.59 9.47 -4.30
C PHE A 85 5.57 8.35 -4.48
N VAL A 86 4.46 8.37 -3.74
CA VAL A 86 3.40 7.36 -3.80
C VAL A 86 2.76 7.33 -5.19
N ARG A 87 2.48 8.48 -5.83
CA ARG A 87 2.00 8.50 -7.23
C ARG A 87 2.98 7.78 -8.17
N ARG A 88 4.28 8.02 -8.00
CA ARG A 88 5.31 7.36 -8.81
C ARG A 88 5.38 5.87 -8.48
N LEU A 89 5.33 5.48 -7.21
CA LEU A 89 5.33 4.09 -6.79
C LEU A 89 4.14 3.32 -7.38
N ILE A 90 2.92 3.85 -7.28
CA ILE A 90 1.73 3.25 -7.90
C ILE A 90 1.93 3.09 -9.40
N THR A 91 2.39 4.14 -10.09
CA THR A 91 2.70 4.07 -11.53
C THR A 91 3.67 2.93 -11.85
N TRP A 92 4.67 2.69 -11.00
CA TRP A 92 5.67 1.65 -11.21
C TRP A 92 5.13 0.25 -10.99
N LEU A 93 4.22 0.07 -10.04
CA LEU A 93 3.58 -1.20 -9.74
C LEU A 93 2.56 -1.59 -10.83
N THR A 94 1.88 -0.60 -11.42
CA THR A 94 0.81 -0.81 -12.40
C THR A 94 1.27 -0.67 -13.86
N LEU A 95 2.50 -0.24 -14.12
CA LEU A 95 2.99 -0.07 -15.49
C LEU A 95 3.11 -1.43 -16.18
N ARG A 96 2.36 -1.58 -17.29
CA ARG A 96 2.49 -2.75 -18.16
C ARG A 96 3.79 -2.73 -18.95
N THR A 97 4.58 -3.78 -18.76
CA THR A 97 5.79 -4.06 -19.52
C THR A 97 5.59 -5.29 -20.42
N ALA A 98 6.62 -5.68 -21.18
CA ALA A 98 6.60 -6.94 -21.93
C ALA A 98 6.47 -8.19 -21.03
N ALA A 99 6.78 -8.07 -19.74
CA ALA A 99 6.61 -9.12 -18.75
C ALA A 99 5.25 -9.07 -18.01
N GLY A 100 4.37 -8.12 -18.37
CA GLY A 100 3.14 -7.83 -17.63
C GLY A 100 3.30 -6.64 -16.67
N GLU A 101 2.31 -6.49 -15.79
CA GLU A 101 2.32 -5.57 -14.63
C GLU A 101 2.63 -6.34 -13.35
N LEU A 102 3.00 -5.63 -12.27
CA LEU A 102 3.25 -6.29 -10.99
C LEU A 102 1.94 -6.52 -10.24
N PHE A 103 1.21 -5.45 -9.96
CA PHE A 103 -0.05 -5.49 -9.24
C PHE A 103 -0.96 -4.33 -9.66
N ASP A 104 -2.26 -4.58 -9.66
CA ASP A 104 -3.26 -3.53 -9.55
C ASP A 104 -3.30 -3.03 -8.10
N ILE A 105 -3.40 -1.70 -7.94
CA ILE A 105 -3.37 -1.06 -6.62
C ILE A 105 -4.70 -0.34 -6.40
N ASP A 106 -5.48 -0.78 -5.41
CA ASP A 106 -6.66 -0.07 -4.96
C ASP A 106 -6.34 0.75 -3.71
N THR A 107 -6.71 2.03 -3.73
CA THR A 107 -6.50 2.97 -2.63
C THR A 107 -7.82 3.55 -2.12
N ALA A 108 -8.96 2.98 -2.51
CA ALA A 108 -10.29 3.49 -2.19
C ALA A 108 -10.61 3.48 -0.69
N LEU A 109 -9.91 2.64 0.10
CA LEU A 109 -10.08 2.51 1.55
C LEU A 109 -9.28 3.55 2.37
N ARG A 110 -8.59 4.49 1.71
CA ARG A 110 -7.91 5.60 2.40
C ARG A 110 -8.93 6.55 3.04
N PRO A 111 -8.54 7.33 4.07
CA PRO A 111 -9.44 8.31 4.70
C PRO A 111 -10.12 9.23 3.69
N ASN A 112 -11.46 9.33 3.75
CA ASN A 112 -12.32 10.06 2.78
C ASN A 112 -12.34 9.48 1.36
N GLY A 113 -11.85 8.25 1.17
CA GLY A 113 -11.82 7.54 -0.10
C GLY A 113 -11.23 8.35 -1.25
N ASN A 114 -11.92 8.38 -2.39
CA ASN A 114 -11.43 9.06 -3.59
C ASN A 114 -11.23 10.58 -3.46
N SER A 115 -11.94 11.21 -2.51
CA SER A 115 -11.82 12.63 -2.21
C SER A 115 -10.69 12.94 -1.22
N GLY A 116 -10.09 11.91 -0.62
CA GLY A 116 -8.99 12.02 0.34
C GLY A 116 -7.62 12.12 -0.30
N LEU A 117 -6.66 12.62 0.49
CA LEU A 117 -5.25 12.62 0.11
C LEU A 117 -4.77 11.18 -0.13
N LEU A 118 -3.98 10.99 -1.19
CA LEU A 118 -3.44 9.67 -1.55
C LEU A 118 -2.51 9.10 -0.49
N VAL A 119 -1.84 9.98 0.27
CA VAL A 119 -1.00 9.64 1.41
C VAL A 119 -1.34 10.60 2.54
N THR A 120 -1.37 10.10 3.77
CA THR A 120 -1.67 10.90 4.97
C THR A 120 -0.56 10.77 6.00
N SER A 121 -0.41 11.76 6.89
CA SER A 121 0.50 11.62 8.03
C SER A 121 -0.06 10.59 9.03
N LEU A 122 0.81 9.91 9.77
CA LEU A 122 0.41 8.96 10.81
C LEU A 122 -0.52 9.58 11.85
N ALA A 123 -0.24 10.80 12.28
CA ALA A 123 -1.09 11.53 13.22
C ALA A 123 -2.50 11.79 12.67
N HIS A 124 -2.63 12.19 11.40
CA HIS A 124 -3.95 12.37 10.76
C HIS A 124 -4.68 11.04 10.55
N PHE A 125 -3.96 9.97 10.19
CA PHE A 125 -4.55 8.64 10.07
C PHE A 125 -5.11 8.15 11.41
N GLU A 126 -4.33 8.28 12.49
CA GLU A 126 -4.78 7.95 13.84
C GLU A 126 -5.99 8.79 14.26
N ALA A 127 -5.98 10.10 14.01
CA ALA A 127 -7.11 10.98 14.33
C ALA A 127 -8.39 10.57 13.59
N TYR A 128 -8.28 10.21 12.31
CA TYR A 128 -9.41 9.73 11.49
C TYR A 128 -9.97 8.40 12.02
N GLN A 129 -9.09 7.42 12.29
CA GLN A 129 -9.49 6.11 12.79
C GLN A 129 -10.02 6.16 14.24
N THR A 130 -9.51 7.03 15.10
CA THR A 130 -9.94 7.08 16.52
C THR A 130 -11.15 8.00 16.75
N GLY A 131 -11.70 8.60 15.70
CA GLY A 131 -12.88 9.46 15.78
C GLY A 131 -12.64 10.80 16.49
N ARG A 132 -11.37 11.26 16.58
CA ARG A 132 -11.04 12.53 17.26
C ARG A 132 -11.16 13.70 16.28
N GLY A 133 -12.38 14.23 16.09
CA GLY A 133 -12.65 15.40 15.25
C GLY A 133 -14.03 15.37 14.58
N SER A 134 -14.28 16.25 13.61
CA SER A 134 -15.52 16.24 12.80
C SER A 134 -15.44 15.33 11.56
N ASN A 135 -14.29 14.69 11.33
CA ASN A 135 -14.05 13.81 10.20
C ASN A 135 -13.54 12.45 10.70
N THR A 136 -14.44 11.47 10.77
CA THR A 136 -14.22 10.22 11.50
C THR A 136 -14.53 9.03 10.62
N ALA A 137 -13.75 7.97 10.77
CA ALA A 137 -14.01 6.68 10.12
C ALA A 137 -15.44 6.18 10.45
N TRP A 138 -16.11 5.64 9.44
CA TRP A 138 -17.39 4.96 9.60
C TRP A 138 -17.19 3.59 10.23
N THR A 139 -18.22 3.04 10.86
CA THR A 139 -18.16 1.71 11.50
C THR A 139 -17.65 0.60 10.58
N TRP A 140 -17.90 0.69 9.26
CA TRP A 140 -17.43 -0.29 8.28
C TRP A 140 -15.95 -0.12 7.90
N GLU A 141 -15.35 1.07 8.10
CA GLU A 141 -13.90 1.29 7.91
C GLU A 141 -13.07 0.73 9.09
N HIS A 142 -13.74 0.25 10.14
CA HIS A 142 -13.16 -0.46 11.28
C HIS A 142 -13.30 -1.99 11.21
N GLN A 143 -14.10 -2.52 10.26
CA GLN A 143 -14.30 -3.96 10.09
C GLN A 143 -13.17 -4.56 9.25
#